data_AF-A0A956GAX8-F1
#
_entry.id   AF-A0A956GAX8-F1
#
_cell.length_a   1.000
_cell.length_b   1.000
_cell.length_c   1.000
_cell.angle_alpha   90.00
_cell.angle_beta   90.00
_cell.angle_gamma   90.00
#
_symmetry.space_group_name_H-M   'P 1'
#
loop_
_entity.id
_entity.type
_entity.pdbx_description
1 polymer ?
#
loop_
_entity_poly.entity_id
_entity_poly.type
_entity_poly.pdbx_seq_one_letter_code
_entity_poly.pdbx_strand_id
1 'polypeptide(L)'
;VVERARRARELGCGGVICSGHEAAAVREACGAGLEIITPGIRPAGTDAGDQARVMTPSAAVAAGADRIVVGRPIRDATDPAQAAAAIVASLT
;
A
#
# COMPACT_ATOMS: atom_id res chain seq x y z
N VAL A 1 9.84 -6.68 -10.05
CA VAL A 1 9.86 -5.87 -8.81
C VAL A 1 10.90 -6.37 -7.80
N VAL A 2 10.90 -7.65 -7.44
CA VAL A 2 11.78 -8.25 -6.41
C VAL A 2 13.26 -7.96 -6.62
N GLU A 3 13.77 -8.13 -7.84
CA GLU A 3 15.19 -7.87 -8.14
C GLU A 3 15.61 -6.43 -7.84
N ARG A 4 14.74 -5.45 -8.17
CA ARG A 4 14.98 -4.04 -7.88
C ARG A 4 14.94 -3.77 -6.37
N ALA A 5 14.05 -4.45 -5.65
CA ALA A 5 13.95 -4.31 -4.19
C ALA A 5 15.19 -4.87 -3.47
N ARG A 6 15.72 -6.02 -3.93
CA ARG A 6 16.99 -6.57 -3.40
C ARG A 6 18.14 -5.60 -3.61
N ARG A 7 18.31 -5.08 -4.83
CA ARG A 7 19.33 -4.05 -5.11
C ARG A 7 19.15 -2.80 -4.28
N ALA A 8 17.92 -2.30 -4.13
CA ALA A 8 17.65 -1.12 -3.30
C ALA A 8 18.11 -1.37 -1.85
N ARG A 9 17.79 -2.54 -1.28
CA ARG A 9 18.27 -2.93 0.05
C ARG A 9 19.81 -3.02 0.12
N GLU A 10 20.44 -3.65 -0.86
CA GLU A 10 21.92 -3.79 -0.94
C GLU A 10 22.62 -2.42 -1.02
N LEU A 11 22.00 -1.45 -1.68
CA LEU A 11 22.47 -0.07 -1.77
C LEU A 11 22.14 0.77 -0.52
N GLY A 12 21.50 0.19 0.49
CA GLY A 12 21.15 0.88 1.74
C GLY A 12 19.94 1.82 1.61
N CYS A 13 19.09 1.66 0.59
CA CYS A 13 17.84 2.40 0.51
C CYS A 13 16.91 2.01 1.68
N GLY A 14 16.24 3.00 2.28
CA GLY A 14 15.32 2.78 3.40
C GLY A 14 14.00 2.10 3.03
N GLY A 15 13.59 2.14 1.76
CA GLY A 15 12.33 1.56 1.31
C GLY A 15 12.13 1.53 -0.19
N VAL A 16 11.04 0.90 -0.61
CA VAL A 16 10.60 0.77 -2.00
C VAL A 16 9.10 1.03 -2.14
N ILE A 17 8.73 1.50 -3.33
CA ILE A 17 7.34 1.66 -3.75
C ILE A 17 6.98 0.51 -4.68
N CYS A 18 5.92 -0.23 -4.38
CA CYS A 18 5.37 -1.27 -5.26
C CYS A 18 3.85 -1.38 -5.12
N SER A 19 3.18 -2.11 -6.01
CA SER A 19 1.75 -2.36 -5.84
C SER A 19 1.48 -3.29 -4.66
N GLY A 20 0.26 -3.27 -4.11
CA GLY A 20 -0.13 -4.16 -3.01
C GLY A 20 0.01 -5.66 -3.36
N HIS A 21 -0.20 -6.04 -4.62
CA HIS A 21 -0.01 -7.43 -5.08
C HIS A 21 1.45 -7.89 -5.09
N GLU A 22 2.40 -6.95 -5.11
CA GLU A 22 3.83 -7.24 -5.12
C GLU A 22 4.45 -7.22 -3.72
N ALA A 23 3.74 -6.64 -2.74
CA ALA A 23 4.23 -6.42 -1.38
C ALA A 23 4.69 -7.73 -0.72
N ALA A 24 3.92 -8.82 -0.87
CA ALA A 24 4.26 -10.11 -0.26
C ALA A 24 5.59 -10.66 -0.78
N ALA A 25 5.78 -10.65 -2.10
CA ALA A 25 7.01 -11.12 -2.73
C ALA A 25 8.22 -10.23 -2.37
N VAL A 26 8.02 -8.92 -2.24
CA VAL A 26 9.07 -7.99 -1.78
C VAL A 26 9.41 -8.25 -0.33
N ARG A 27 8.42 -8.44 0.55
CA ARG A 27 8.63 -8.75 1.97
C ARG A 27 9.38 -10.05 2.16
N GLU A 28 9.00 -11.10 1.45
CA GLU A 28 9.68 -12.40 1.48
C GLU A 28 11.15 -12.27 1.06
N ALA A 29 11.42 -11.52 -0.01
CA ALA A 29 12.77 -11.37 -0.54
C ALA A 29 13.67 -10.44 0.27
N CYS A 30 13.11 -9.41 0.91
CA CYS A 30 13.89 -8.33 1.53
C CYS A 30 13.83 -8.34 3.06
N GLY A 31 12.92 -9.09 3.68
CA GLY A 31 12.71 -9.10 5.13
C GLY A 31 12.26 -7.74 5.66
N ALA A 32 12.37 -7.52 6.97
CA ALA A 32 11.97 -6.27 7.63
C ALA A 32 12.93 -5.08 7.39
N GLY A 33 14.07 -5.31 6.73
CA GLY A 33 15.10 -4.28 6.51
C GLY A 33 14.83 -3.30 5.37
N LEU A 34 13.64 -3.34 4.78
CA LEU A 34 13.24 -2.48 3.67
C LEU A 34 11.77 -2.10 3.86
N GLU A 35 11.49 -0.79 3.96
CA GLU A 35 10.12 -0.27 4.07
C GLU A 35 9.36 -0.50 2.76
N ILE A 36 8.12 -0.97 2.84
CA ILE A 36 7.26 -1.23 1.68
C ILE A 36 6.10 -0.23 1.68
N ILE A 37 6.07 0.64 0.67
CA ILE A 37 5.04 1.67 0.51
C ILE A 37 4.15 1.30 -0.68
N THR A 38 2.86 1.12 -0.45
CA THR A 38 1.91 0.68 -1.49
C THR A 38 0.88 1.75 -1.85
N PRO A 39 0.96 2.36 -3.05
CA PRO A 39 -0.09 3.23 -3.57
C PRO A 39 -1.21 2.45 -4.25
N GLY A 40 -2.28 3.15 -4.62
CA GLY A 40 -3.41 2.56 -5.34
C GLY A 40 -4.43 1.86 -4.43
N ILE A 41 -4.39 2.13 -3.13
CA ILE A 41 -5.29 1.52 -2.15
C ILE A 41 -6.68 2.15 -2.21
N ARG A 42 -7.72 1.32 -2.07
CA ARG A 42 -9.14 1.74 -2.04
C ARG A 42 -9.92 0.99 -0.96
N PRO A 43 -10.74 1.69 -0.16
CA PRO A 43 -11.70 1.02 0.72
C PRO A 43 -12.67 0.14 -0.07
N ALA A 44 -13.17 -0.92 0.57
CA ALA A 44 -14.23 -1.75 0.00
C ALA A 44 -15.47 -0.90 -0.33
N GLY A 45 -16.11 -1.17 -1.48
CA GLY A 45 -17.31 -0.46 -1.91
C GLY A 45 -17.08 0.92 -2.54
N THR A 46 -15.83 1.35 -2.73
CA THR A 46 -15.51 2.57 -3.50
C THR A 46 -15.25 2.27 -4.97
N ASP A 47 -15.59 3.21 -5.86
CA ASP A 47 -15.38 3.06 -7.29
C ASP A 47 -13.87 2.89 -7.63
N ALA A 48 -13.58 1.90 -8.47
CA ALA A 48 -12.22 1.57 -8.90
C ALA A 48 -11.66 2.62 -9.88
N GLY A 49 -12.51 3.31 -10.64
CA GLY A 49 -12.10 4.27 -11.66
C GLY A 49 -11.12 3.66 -12.69
N ASP A 50 -10.01 4.35 -12.95
CA ASP A 50 -8.94 4.00 -13.90
C ASP A 50 -7.83 3.09 -13.31
N GLN A 51 -7.96 2.62 -12.07
CA GLN A 51 -6.92 1.79 -11.45
C GLN A 51 -7.14 0.31 -11.72
N ALA A 52 -6.22 -0.31 -12.47
CA ALA A 52 -6.31 -1.71 -12.90
C ALA A 52 -6.05 -2.75 -11.80
N ARG A 53 -5.48 -2.35 -10.65
CA ARG A 53 -5.04 -3.25 -9.56
C ARG A 53 -5.32 -2.64 -8.21
N VAL A 54 -6.55 -2.80 -7.74
CA VAL A 54 -7.04 -2.22 -6.50
C VAL A 54 -6.93 -3.22 -5.36
N MET A 55 -6.38 -2.79 -4.22
CA MET A 55 -6.30 -3.59 -2.99
C MET A 55 -6.89 -2.78 -1.83
N THR A 56 -7.54 -3.46 -0.89
CA THR A 56 -8.07 -2.83 0.32
C THR A 56 -6.93 -2.44 1.27
N PRO A 57 -7.14 -1.42 2.15
CA PRO A 57 -6.16 -1.07 3.17
C PRO A 57 -5.67 -2.28 3.98
N SER A 58 -6.61 -3.07 4.50
CA SER A 58 -6.30 -4.27 5.30
C SER A 58 -5.53 -5.34 4.52
N ALA A 59 -5.90 -5.59 3.27
CA ALA A 59 -5.21 -6.56 2.42
C ALA A 59 -3.77 -6.13 2.09
N ALA A 60 -3.51 -4.83 1.91
CA ALA A 60 -2.17 -4.33 1.67
C ALA A 60 -1.25 -4.50 2.88
N VAL A 61 -1.75 -4.18 4.07
CA VAL A 61 -1.02 -4.40 5.32
C VAL A 61 -0.78 -5.90 5.55
N ALA A 62 -1.79 -6.74 5.34
CA ALA A 62 -1.65 -8.20 5.42
C ALA A 62 -0.63 -8.76 4.42
N ALA A 63 -0.51 -8.15 3.23
CA ALA A 63 0.50 -8.48 2.23
C ALA A 63 1.91 -7.97 2.59
N GLY A 64 2.09 -7.24 3.69
CA GLY A 64 3.39 -6.80 4.21
C GLY A 64 3.74 -5.35 3.91
N ALA A 65 2.79 -4.52 3.46
CA ALA A 65 2.99 -3.08 3.33
C ALA A 65 3.16 -2.42 4.72
N ASP A 66 4.19 -1.60 4.87
CA ASP A 66 4.41 -0.78 6.08
C ASP A 66 3.61 0.52 6.02
N ARG A 67 3.39 1.04 4.80
CA ARG A 67 2.59 2.25 4.56
C ARG A 67 1.72 2.08 3.33
N ILE A 68 0.51 2.62 3.42
CA ILE A 68 -0.43 2.69 2.31
C ILE A 68 -0.59 4.14 1.86
N VAL A 69 -0.77 4.36 0.55
CA VAL A 69 -1.08 5.68 0.00
C VAL A 69 -2.50 5.66 -0.55
N VAL A 70 -3.38 6.40 0.11
CA VAL A 70 -4.78 6.58 -0.28
C VAL A 70 -5.00 8.03 -0.71
N GLY A 71 -5.46 8.23 -1.95
CA GLY A 71 -5.68 9.55 -2.53
C GLY A 71 -7.17 9.88 -2.69
N ARG A 72 -7.70 9.63 -3.90
CA ARG A 72 -9.10 9.92 -4.29
C ARG A 72 -10.17 9.54 -3.26
N PRO A 73 -10.14 8.36 -2.61
CA PRO A 73 -11.15 8.01 -1.61
C PRO A 73 -11.24 8.96 -0.42
N ILE A 74 -10.15 9.68 -0.10
CA ILE A 74 -10.14 10.70 0.96
C ILE A 74 -10.43 12.07 0.34
N ARG A 75 -9.71 12.42 -0.74
CA ARG A 75 -9.79 13.75 -1.36
C ARG A 75 -11.18 14.09 -1.90
N ASP A 76 -11.85 13.11 -2.50
CA ASP A 76 -13.12 13.30 -3.21
C ASP A 76 -14.34 12.90 -2.34
N ALA A 77 -14.11 12.52 -1.08
CA ALA A 77 -15.19 12.21 -0.13
C ALA A 77 -15.92 13.47 0.32
N THR A 78 -17.20 13.33 0.64
CA THR A 78 -18.01 14.40 1.23
C THR A 78 -17.45 14.88 2.58
N ASP A 79 -16.89 13.94 3.36
CA ASP A 79 -16.15 14.23 4.59
C ASP A 79 -14.79 13.51 4.55
N PRO A 80 -13.71 14.21 4.14
CA PRO A 80 -12.37 13.64 4.07
C PRO A 80 -11.83 13.15 5.42
N ALA A 81 -12.19 13.82 6.53
CA ALA A 81 -11.72 13.44 7.86
C ALA A 81 -12.37 12.13 8.29
N GLN A 82 -13.69 12.00 8.09
CA GLN A 82 -14.41 10.75 8.34
C GLN A 82 -13.92 9.62 7.44
N ALA A 83 -13.67 9.88 6.15
CA ALA A 83 -13.16 8.88 5.22
C ALA A 83 -11.77 8.35 5.66
N ALA A 84 -10.87 9.25 6.06
CA ALA A 84 -9.55 8.88 6.59
C ALA A 84 -9.68 8.07 7.89
N ALA A 85 -10.55 8.48 8.81
CA ALA A 85 -10.80 7.75 10.06
C ALA A 85 -11.35 6.34 9.82
N ALA A 86 -12.27 6.18 8.87
CA ALA A 86 -12.81 4.88 8.49
C ALA A 86 -11.75 3.94 7.90
N ILE A 87 -10.83 4.47 7.08
CA ILE A 87 -9.69 3.72 6.57
C ILE A 87 -8.80 3.25 7.71
N VAL A 88 -8.45 4.14 8.64
CA VAL A 88 -7.61 3.78 9.80
C VAL A 88 -8.30 2.71 10.65
N ALA A 89 -9.61 2.84 10.90
CA ALA A 89 -10.38 1.84 11.64
C ALA A 89 -10.33 0.45 10.95
N SER A 90 -10.29 0.41 9.61
CA SER A 90 -10.20 -0.85 8.84
C SER A 90 -8.84 -1.56 8.90
N LEU A 91 -7.81 -0.93 9.48
CA LEU A 91 -6.47 -1.50 9.63
C LEU A 91 -6.27 -2.29 10.93
N THR A 92 -7.28 -2.30 11.80
CA THR A 92 -7.29 -2.99 13.10
C THR A 92 -7.97 -4.35 12.98
#